data_AF-A0AAF0QG79-F1
#
_entry.id   AF-A0AAF0QG79-F1
#
_cell.length_a   1.000
_cell.length_b   1.000
_cell.length_c   1.000
_cell.angle_alpha   90.00
_cell.angle_beta   90.00
_cell.angle_gamma   90.00
#
_symmetry.space_group_name_H-M   'P 1'
#
loop_
_entity.id
_entity.type
_entity.pdbx_description
1 polymer ?
#
loop_
_entity_poly.entity_id
_entity_poly.type
_entity_poly.pdbx_seq_one_letter_code
_entity_poly.pdbx_strand_id
1 'polypeptide(L)' 'MGANNSSAWHQTNNNALTSTLPMKNQVIHFHSSATWKIHFDSLKQTNKLIVIDFTASWCGPCRHMEPVINDFAST' A
#
# COMPACT_ATOMS: atom_id res chain seq x y z
N MET A 1 44.67 13.46 -14.42
CA MET A 1 44.08 14.63 -15.10
C MET A 1 42.62 14.28 -15.37
N GLY A 2 41.69 15.01 -14.78
CA GLY A 2 40.26 14.71 -14.87
C GLY A 2 39.63 15.24 -16.15
N ALA A 3 38.50 14.64 -16.52
CA ALA A 3 37.44 15.27 -17.29
C ALA A 3 36.10 14.61 -16.92
N ASN A 4 35.41 15.27 -16.01
CA ASN A 4 33.97 15.29 -15.87
C ASN A 4 33.30 15.80 -17.15
N ASN A 5 32.30 15.09 -17.69
CA ASN A 5 31.26 15.76 -18.46
C ASN A 5 29.91 15.04 -18.31
N SER A 6 28.98 15.76 -17.68
CA SER A 6 27.58 15.40 -17.52
C SER A 6 26.83 15.80 -18.78
N SER A 7 26.45 14.83 -19.61
CA SER A 7 25.46 15.07 -20.67
C SER A 7 24.98 13.74 -21.25
N ALA A 8 23.87 13.21 -20.74
CA ALA A 8 23.08 12.21 -21.44
C ALA A 8 21.62 12.30 -21.01
N TRP A 9 20.94 13.37 -21.42
CA TRP A 9 19.52 13.26 -21.72
C TRP A 9 19.43 12.83 -23.18
N HIS A 10 19.02 11.59 -23.45
CA HIS A 10 17.81 11.26 -24.22
C HIS A 10 17.56 9.74 -24.30
N GLN A 11 16.26 9.44 -24.20
CA GLN A 11 15.54 8.16 -24.15
C GLN A 11 16.12 6.97 -24.94
N THR A 12 15.90 5.75 -24.42
CA THR A 12 15.06 4.74 -25.11
C THR A 12 14.75 3.50 -24.26
N ASN A 13 13.47 3.12 -24.34
CA ASN A 13 12.86 1.80 -24.17
C ASN A 13 12.60 1.22 -22.77
N ASN A 14 11.29 1.09 -22.53
CA ASN A 14 10.59 0.41 -21.45
C ASN A 14 11.06 -1.03 -21.21
N ASN A 15 10.86 -1.46 -19.96
CA ASN A 15 10.97 -2.84 -19.43
C ASN A 15 12.37 -3.30 -18.99
N ALA A 16 12.82 -2.81 -17.83
CA ALA A 16 13.40 -3.62 -16.77
C ALA A 16 13.66 -2.75 -15.54
N LEU A 17 13.43 -3.29 -14.34
CA LEU A 17 13.69 -2.73 -13.01
C LEU A 17 12.53 -1.99 -12.30
N THR A 18 11.45 -2.71 -12.03
CA THR A 18 10.80 -2.62 -10.71
C THR A 18 10.55 -4.04 -10.22
N SER A 19 11.16 -4.37 -9.09
CA SER A 19 11.25 -5.69 -8.46
C SER A 19 9.95 -6.50 -8.46
N THR A 20 10.03 -7.73 -8.95
CA THR A 20 9.16 -8.84 -8.55
C THR A 20 9.33 -9.13 -7.06
N LEU A 21 8.51 -8.52 -6.22
CA LEU A 21 8.03 -9.13 -4.97
C LEU A 21 6.50 -9.08 -5.03
N PRO A 22 5.78 -10.17 -4.70
CA PRO A 22 4.33 -10.11 -4.64
C PRO A 22 3.98 -9.13 -3.52
N MET A 23 3.51 -7.92 -3.86
CA MET A 23 3.03 -6.95 -2.87
C MET A 23 1.88 -7.60 -2.13
N LYS A 24 2.17 -8.07 -0.91
CA LYS A 24 1.27 -8.80 -0.02
C LYS A 24 0.26 -7.79 0.56
N ASN A 25 -0.63 -7.26 -0.27
CA ASN A 25 -1.66 -6.30 0.14
C ASN A 25 -2.81 -7.04 0.85
N GLN A 26 -2.67 -7.23 2.16
CA GLN A 26 -3.74 -7.75 3.02
C GLN A 26 -4.68 -6.67 3.59
N VAL A 27 -4.34 -5.38 3.43
CA VAL A 27 -5.20 -4.26 3.84
C VAL A 27 -6.26 -3.99 2.77
N ILE A 28 -7.53 -3.95 3.17
CA ILE A 28 -8.68 -3.71 2.29
C ILE A 28 -9.28 -2.33 2.62
N HIS A 29 -9.30 -1.43 1.63
CA HIS A 29 -9.89 -0.09 1.79
C HIS A 29 -11.35 -0.08 1.36
N PHE A 30 -12.20 0.58 2.14
CA PHE A 30 -13.61 0.78 1.82
C PHE A 30 -13.91 2.25 1.58
N HIS A 31 -14.53 2.54 0.43
CA HIS A 31 -15.03 3.89 0.08
C HIS A 31 -16.57 3.93 0.00
N SER A 32 -17.25 2.87 0.45
CA SER A 32 -18.70 2.75 0.47
C SER A 32 -19.15 2.03 1.74
N SER A 33 -20.13 2.61 2.43
CA SER A 33 -20.74 2.02 3.62
C SER A 33 -21.48 0.71 3.32
N ALA A 34 -22.08 0.61 2.13
CA ALA A 34 -22.78 -0.61 1.70
C ALA A 34 -21.80 -1.79 1.51
N THR A 35 -20.68 -1.55 0.82
CA THR A 35 -19.65 -2.58 0.60
C THR A 35 -18.97 -2.98 1.91
N TRP A 36 -18.67 -2.00 2.77
CA TRP A 36 -18.16 -2.26 4.12
C TRP A 36 -19.12 -3.16 4.92
N LYS A 37 -20.41 -2.84 4.93
CA LYS A 37 -21.41 -3.60 5.68
C LYS A 37 -21.49 -5.05 5.24
N ILE A 38 -21.56 -5.29 3.93
CA ILE A 38 -21.60 -6.66 3.37
C ILE A 38 -20.37 -7.46 3.79
N HIS A 39 -19.17 -6.86 3.69
CA HIS A 39 -17.92 -7.51 4.05
C HIS A 39 -17.81 -7.77 5.56
N PHE A 40 -18.14 -6.77 6.39
CA PHE A 40 -18.11 -6.92 7.84
C PHE A 40 -19.11 -7.99 8.31
N ASP A 41 -20.32 -8.01 7.74
CA ASP A 41 -21.35 -8.98 8.10
C ASP A 41 -20.94 -10.43 7.79
N SER A 42 -20.15 -10.67 6.74
CA SER A 42 -19.61 -12.01 6.43
C SER A 42 -18.50 -12.42 7.41
N LEU A 43 -17.65 -11.49 7.84
CA LEU A 43 -16.58 -11.76 8.79
C LEU A 43 -17.07 -12.14 10.19
N LYS A 44 -18.25 -11.65 10.61
CA LYS A 44 -18.88 -12.02 11.90
C LYS A 44 -19.14 -13.52 12.05
N GLN A 45 -19.19 -14.25 10.94
CA GLN A 45 -19.38 -15.72 10.93
C GLN A 45 -18.06 -16.47 11.11
N THR A 46 -16.93 -15.76 11.15
CA THR A 46 -15.59 -16.33 11.29
C THR A 46 -15.02 -16.05 12.68
N ASN A 47 -14.18 -16.94 13.20
CA ASN A 47 -13.44 -16.71 14.45
C ASN A 47 -12.06 -16.07 14.16
N LYS A 48 -12.04 -14.95 13.43
CA LYS A 48 -10.83 -14.21 13.10
C LYS A 48 -10.83 -12.85 13.79
N LEU A 49 -9.69 -12.45 14.34
CA LEU A 49 -9.49 -11.09 14.83
C LEU A 49 -9.48 -10.12 13.64
N ILE A 50 -10.18 -9.00 13.79
CA ILE A 50 -10.28 -7.95 12.77
C ILE A 50 -9.70 -6.67 13.38
N VAL A 51 -8.83 -6.00 12.62
CA VAL A 51 -8.33 -4.65 12.94
C VAL A 51 -8.94 -3.68 11.92
N ILE A 52 -9.46 -2.55 12.40
CA ILE A 52 -10.07 -1.51 11.57
C ILE A 52 -9.28 -0.22 11.76
N ASP A 53 -8.68 0.28 10.69
CA ASP A 53 -8.00 1.58 10.67
C ASP A 53 -8.94 2.68 10.13
N PHE A 54 -9.35 3.60 10.99
CA PHE A 54 -10.12 4.78 10.59
C PHE A 54 -9.16 5.92 10.26
N THR A 55 -8.88 6.09 8.97
CA THR A 55 -7.87 7.02 8.46
C THR A 55 -8.46 8.05 7.49
N ALA A 56 -7.65 9.05 7.13
CA ALA A 56 -7.97 10.02 6.08
C ALA A 56 -6.71 10.35 5.26
N SER A 57 -6.87 10.62 3.96
CA SER A 57 -5.76 10.95 3.05
C SER A 57 -5.01 12.23 3.45
N TRP A 58 -5.69 13.15 4.13
CA TRP A 58 -5.12 14.39 4.66
C TRP A 58 -4.61 14.25 6.11
N CYS A 59 -4.78 13.09 6.75
CA CYS A 59 -4.30 12.86 8.11
C CYS A 59 -2.80 12.62 8.11
N GLY A 60 -2.02 13.65 8.48
CA GLY A 60 -0.57 13.58 8.60
C GLY A 60 -0.09 12.41 9.47
N PRO A 61 -0.53 12.28 10.74
CA PRO A 61 -0.13 11.17 11.62
C PRO A 61 -0.49 9.79 11.06
N CYS A 62 -1.68 9.64 10.44
CA CYS A 62 -2.13 8.37 9.89
C CYS A 62 -1.21 7.87 8.77
N ARG A 63 -0.76 8.78 7.89
CA ARG A 63 0.22 8.47 6.83
C ARG A 63 1.58 8.01 7.37
N HIS A 64 1.99 8.47 8.56
CA HIS A 64 3.23 7.99 9.18
C HIS A 64 3.07 6.59 9.78
N MET A 65 1.85 6.21 10.18
CA MET A 65 1.53 4.88 10.71
C MET A 65 1.30 3.82 9.63
N GLU A 66 0.94 4.23 8.40
CA GLU A 66 0.63 3.34 7.27
C GLU A 66 1.66 2.23 7.02
N PRO A 67 3.00 2.48 7.05
CA PRO A 67 3.99 1.41 6.89
C PRO A 67 3.89 0.34 7.98
N VAL A 68 3.68 0.75 9.24
CA VAL A 68 3.55 -0.18 10.38
C VAL A 68 2.30 -1.04 10.25
N ILE A 69 1.20 -0.45 9.79
CA ILE A 69 -0.07 -1.17 9.56
C ILE A 69 0.08 -2.18 8.41
N ASN A 70 0.75 -1.78 7.32
CA ASN A 70 1.02 -2.67 6.19
C ASN A 70 1.93 -3.84 6.59
N ASP A 71 2.97 -3.58 7.38
CA ASP A 71 3.86 -4.62 7.91
C ASP A 71 3.09 -5.59 8.83
N PHE A 72 2.22 -5.06 9.71
CA PHE A 72 1.37 -5.88 10.58
C PHE A 72 0.43 -6.79 9.78
N ALA A 73 -0.22 -6.25 8.75
CA ALA A 73 -1.09 -7.01 7.86
C ALA A 73 -0.31 -8.00 6.98
N SER A 74 1.00 -7.85 6.82
CA SER A 74 1.81 -8.76 6.03
C SER A 74 2.21 -10.05 6.75
N THR A 75 1.85 -10.23 8.02
CA THR A 75 2.17 -11.43 8.80
C THR A 75 1.14 -12.52 8.51
#